data_AF-A0A7X4IYM2-F1
#
_entry.id   AF-A0A7X4IYM2-F1
#
_cell.length_a   1.000
_cell.length_b   1.000
_cell.length_c   1.000
_cell.angle_alpha   90.00
_cell.angle_beta   90.00
_cell.angle_gamma   90.00
#
_symmetry.space_group_name_H-M   'P 1'
#
loop_
_entity.id
_entity.type
_entity.pdbx_description
1 polymer ?
#
loop_
_entity_poly.entity_id
_entity_poly.type
_entity_poly.pdbx_seq_one_letter_code
_entity_poly.pdbx_strand_id
1 'polypeptide(L)'
;MTEPWVVWLTWRAEGARSLALAVQENHRAALDSFRAAYAVFLANDEVTTRQMLELVASLVARGVPPQDLLAVLESDPARSAGLHPLIVALHHQAGDPVRAPQETEEVAADIRDRFREAEERVSCVVDSLDDHE
;
A
#
# COMPACT_ATOMS: atom_id res chain seq x y z
N MET A 1 17.92 8.98 19.71
CA MET A 1 16.54 8.51 19.91
C MET A 1 15.64 9.49 19.20
N THR A 2 14.98 9.07 18.13
CA THR A 2 14.02 9.91 17.41
C THR A 2 12.73 9.98 18.23
N GLU A 3 12.17 11.17 18.41
CA GLU A 3 10.94 11.31 19.19
C GLU A 3 9.75 10.61 18.48
N PRO A 4 8.84 9.93 19.21
CA PRO A 4 7.74 9.18 18.60
C PRO A 4 6.86 10.00 17.65
N TRP A 5 6.65 11.28 17.94
CA TRP A 5 5.86 12.17 17.08
C TRP A 5 6.56 12.48 15.75
N VAL A 6 7.90 12.54 15.73
CA VAL A 6 8.69 12.74 14.50
C VAL A 6 8.56 11.53 13.59
N VAL A 7 8.60 10.32 14.15
CA VAL A 7 8.40 9.07 13.42
C VAL A 7 7.01 9.04 12.77
N TRP A 8 5.97 9.36 13.53
CA TRP A 8 4.60 9.44 13.04
C TRP A 8 4.43 10.49 11.92
N LEU A 9 4.96 11.69 12.09
CA LEU A 9 4.91 12.74 11.07
C LEU A 9 5.67 12.37 9.80
N THR A 10 6.84 11.75 9.94
CA THR A 10 7.64 11.29 8.79
C THR A 10 6.89 10.23 7.99
N TRP A 11 6.32 9.23 8.67
CA TRP A 11 5.46 8.21 8.06
C TRP A 11 4.33 8.86 7.24
N ARG A 12 3.59 9.80 7.85
CA ARG A 12 2.45 10.49 7.21
C ARG A 12 2.88 11.34 6.01
N ALA A 13 3.97 12.09 6.15
CA ALA A 13 4.46 12.98 5.09
C ALA A 13 4.93 12.18 3.87
N GLU A 14 5.75 11.14 4.08
CA GLU A 14 6.26 10.31 3.00
C GLU A 14 5.17 9.42 2.38
N GLY A 15 4.21 8.94 3.17
CA GLY A 15 3.04 8.24 2.64
C GLY A 15 2.18 9.13 1.75
N ALA A 16 1.89 10.36 2.18
CA ALA A 16 1.14 11.34 1.37
C ALA A 16 1.91 11.72 0.10
N ARG A 17 3.24 11.90 0.21
CA ARG A 17 4.11 12.20 -0.93
C ARG A 17 4.12 11.06 -1.95
N SER A 18 4.23 9.82 -1.50
CA SER A 18 4.17 8.63 -2.35
C SER A 18 2.87 8.62 -3.17
N LEU A 19 1.73 8.81 -2.51
CA LEU A 19 0.45 8.85 -3.19
C LEU A 19 0.36 10.01 -4.20
N ALA A 20 0.81 11.21 -3.83
CA ALA A 20 0.81 12.36 -4.72
C ALA A 20 1.67 12.15 -5.97
N LEU A 21 2.79 11.46 -5.84
CA LEU A 21 3.66 11.11 -6.97
C LEU A 21 3.04 10.01 -7.85
N ALA A 22 2.35 9.03 -7.24
CA ALA A 22 1.60 8.02 -8.00
C ALA A 22 0.45 8.65 -8.79
N VAL A 23 -0.24 9.65 -8.24
CA VAL A 23 -1.25 10.44 -8.96
C VAL A 23 -0.67 11.15 -10.19
N GLN A 24 0.60 11.55 -10.13
CA GLN A 24 1.33 12.18 -11.24
C GLN A 24 2.00 11.15 -12.16
N GLU A 25 1.65 9.87 -12.05
CA GLU A 25 2.24 8.75 -12.80
C GLU A 25 3.77 8.59 -12.62
N ASN A 26 4.34 9.24 -11.60
CA ASN A 26 5.76 9.14 -11.27
C ASN A 26 6.00 7.97 -10.31
N HIS A 27 5.74 6.75 -10.79
CA HIS A 27 5.75 5.54 -9.97
C HIS A 27 7.10 5.27 -9.30
N ARG A 28 8.21 5.61 -9.96
CA ARG A 28 9.55 5.44 -9.37
C ARG A 28 9.74 6.32 -8.13
N ALA A 29 9.42 7.62 -8.25
CA ALA A 29 9.54 8.53 -7.11
C ALA A 29 8.50 8.22 -6.02
N ALA A 30 7.32 7.72 -6.40
CA ALA A 30 6.32 7.22 -5.47
C ALA A 30 6.86 6.05 -4.64
N LEU A 31 7.47 5.05 -5.29
CA LEU A 31 8.09 3.91 -4.62
C LEU A 31 9.25 4.32 -3.70
N ASP A 32 10.09 5.27 -4.11
CA ASP A 32 11.16 5.78 -3.26
C ASP A 32 10.62 6.48 -1.99
N SER A 33 9.55 7.26 -2.14
CA SER A 33 8.85 7.90 -1.01
C SER A 33 8.13 6.85 -0.14
N PHE A 34 7.53 5.83 -0.75
CA PHE A 34 6.92 4.71 -0.03
C PHE A 34 7.96 3.94 0.79
N ARG A 35 9.14 3.70 0.23
CA ARG A 35 10.26 3.07 0.96
C ARG A 35 10.69 3.92 2.15
N ALA A 36 10.76 5.25 2.00
CA ALA A 36 11.07 6.16 3.10
C ALA A 36 9.99 6.12 4.20
N ALA A 37 8.71 6.06 3.83
CA ALA A 37 7.61 5.86 4.75
C ALA A 37 7.74 4.51 5.49
N TYR A 38 7.93 3.42 4.75
CA TYR A 38 8.06 2.08 5.31
C TYR A 38 9.25 1.95 6.26
N ALA A 39 10.37 2.64 6.01
CA ALA A 39 11.56 2.64 6.86
C ALA A 39 11.31 3.18 8.28
N VAL A 40 10.24 3.97 8.50
CA VAL A 40 9.83 4.49 9.80
C VAL A 40 8.51 3.90 10.32
N PHE A 41 7.88 3.01 9.56
CA PHE A 41 6.63 2.34 9.93
C PHE A 41 6.78 1.48 11.19
N LEU A 42 5.79 1.56 12.09
CA LEU A 42 5.71 0.80 13.33
C LEU A 42 4.47 -0.11 13.31
N ALA A 43 4.67 -1.42 13.16
CA ALA A 43 3.61 -2.41 13.02
C ALA A 43 2.79 -2.68 14.30
N ASN A 44 3.18 -2.10 15.43
CA ASN A 44 2.57 -2.36 16.74
C ASN A 44 1.31 -1.51 17.03
N ASP A 45 0.89 -0.67 16.09
CA ASP A 45 -0.29 0.18 16.20
C ASP A 45 -1.31 -0.17 15.12
N GLU A 46 -2.51 -0.58 15.54
CA GLU A 46 -3.60 -1.01 14.65
C GLU A 46 -4.00 0.11 13.68
N VAL A 47 -3.97 1.37 14.13
CA VAL A 47 -4.31 2.53 13.29
C VAL A 47 -3.28 2.70 12.18
N THR A 48 -1.99 2.62 12.51
CA THR A 48 -0.90 2.72 11.53
C THR A 48 -0.94 1.56 10.53
N THR A 49 -1.23 0.33 10.98
CA THR A 49 -1.41 -0.83 10.10
C THR A 49 -2.58 -0.64 9.14
N ARG A 50 -3.74 -0.16 9.61
CA ARG A 50 -4.87 0.15 8.73
C ARG A 50 -4.51 1.22 7.69
N GLN A 51 -3.79 2.27 8.09
CA GLN A 51 -3.33 3.31 7.16
C GLN A 51 -2.35 2.78 6.11
N MET A 52 -1.51 1.81 6.47
CA MET A 52 -0.65 1.11 5.51
C MET A 52 -1.48 0.36 4.47
N LEU A 53 -2.53 -0.37 4.89
CA LEU A 53 -3.42 -1.07 3.97
C LEU A 53 -4.09 -0.11 2.98
N GLU A 54 -4.62 1.00 3.47
CA GLU A 54 -5.26 2.05 2.66
C GLU A 54 -4.28 2.70 1.67
N LEU A 55 -3.05 2.98 2.13
CA LEU A 55 -2.01 3.56 1.28
C LEU A 55 -1.62 2.60 0.15
N VAL A 56 -1.35 1.34 0.47
CA VAL A 56 -0.97 0.32 -0.53
C VAL A 56 -2.09 0.09 -1.53
N ALA A 57 -3.34 -0.04 -1.07
CA ALA A 57 -4.50 -0.13 -1.96
C ALA A 57 -4.59 1.05 -2.92
N SER A 58 -4.37 2.27 -2.40
CA SER A 58 -4.38 3.48 -3.22
C SER A 58 -3.24 3.51 -4.24
N LEU A 59 -2.04 3.04 -3.88
CA LEU A 59 -0.91 2.99 -4.81
C LEU A 59 -1.14 1.98 -5.94
N VAL A 60 -1.65 0.79 -5.62
CA VAL A 60 -2.03 -0.22 -6.64
C VAL A 60 -3.09 0.36 -7.57
N ALA A 61 -4.12 1.00 -7.02
CA ALA A 61 -5.18 1.65 -7.81
C ALA A 61 -4.68 2.80 -8.70
N ARG A 62 -3.50 3.37 -8.40
CA ARG A 62 -2.82 4.37 -9.24
C ARG A 62 -1.80 3.75 -10.19
N GLY A 63 -1.82 2.44 -10.38
CA GLY A 63 -0.95 1.75 -11.33
C GLY A 63 0.47 1.50 -10.84
N VAL A 64 0.75 1.68 -9.54
CA VAL A 64 2.03 1.24 -8.98
C VAL A 64 2.06 -0.29 -8.98
N PRO A 65 3.08 -0.94 -9.59
CA PRO A 65 3.09 -2.38 -9.73
C PRO A 65 3.15 -3.11 -8.37
N PRO A 66 2.27 -4.11 -8.13
CA PRO A 66 2.27 -4.88 -6.88
C PRO A 66 3.64 -5.52 -6.55
N GLN A 67 4.38 -5.98 -7.56
CA GLN A 67 5.71 -6.56 -7.38
C GLN A 67 6.74 -5.58 -6.80
N ASP A 68 6.63 -4.29 -7.12
CA ASP A 68 7.56 -3.28 -6.61
C ASP A 68 7.24 -2.93 -5.15
N LEU A 69 5.95 -2.95 -4.79
CA LEU A 69 5.49 -2.79 -3.41
C LEU A 69 5.90 -3.99 -2.54
N LEU A 70 5.76 -5.21 -3.07
CA LEU A 70 6.24 -6.44 -2.44
C LEU A 70 7.74 -6.36 -2.14
N ALA A 71 8.56 -5.94 -3.11
CA ALA A 71 10.00 -5.81 -2.93
C ALA A 71 10.37 -4.85 -1.78
N VAL A 72 9.56 -3.81 -1.53
CA VAL A 72 9.74 -2.93 -0.37
C VAL A 72 9.30 -3.60 0.92
N LEU A 73 8.11 -4.19 0.96
CA LEU A 73 7.55 -4.81 2.16
C LEU A 73 8.35 -6.03 2.64
N GLU A 74 8.92 -6.80 1.71
CA GLU A 74 9.71 -8.00 2.04
C GLU A 74 11.17 -7.68 2.41
N SER A 75 11.61 -6.43 2.23
CA SER A 75 12.99 -6.02 2.53
C SER A 75 13.33 -6.06 4.03
N ASP A 76 12.33 -6.05 4.91
CA ASP A 76 12.49 -6.11 6.37
C ASP A 76 11.49 -7.12 6.98
N PRO A 77 11.87 -8.41 7.11
CA PRO A 77 11.00 -9.46 7.63
C PRO A 77 10.47 -9.22 9.05
N ALA A 78 11.23 -8.51 9.89
CA ALA A 78 10.80 -8.21 11.26
C ALA A 78 9.64 -7.22 11.27
N ARG A 79 9.66 -6.25 10.34
CA ARG A 79 8.61 -5.24 10.18
C ARG A 79 7.41 -5.77 9.40
N SER A 80 7.64 -6.68 8.47
CA SER A 80 6.63 -7.23 7.58
C SER A 80 5.76 -8.32 8.24
N ALA A 81 6.17 -8.85 9.39
CA ALA A 81 5.43 -9.86 10.15
C ALA A 81 3.96 -9.47 10.44
N GLY A 82 3.73 -8.21 10.82
CA GLY A 82 2.37 -7.68 11.06
C GLY A 82 1.57 -7.39 9.79
N LEU A 83 2.21 -7.47 8.62
CA LEU A 83 1.63 -7.19 7.31
C LEU A 83 1.47 -8.47 6.46
N HIS A 84 1.60 -9.65 7.07
CA HIS A 84 1.60 -10.91 6.31
C HIS A 84 0.35 -11.09 5.43
N PRO A 85 -0.89 -10.82 5.89
CA PRO A 85 -2.07 -10.90 5.02
C PRO A 85 -2.03 -9.93 3.82
N LEU A 86 -1.45 -8.73 4.01
CA LEU A 86 -1.27 -7.75 2.93
C LEU A 86 -0.28 -8.26 1.87
N ILE A 87 0.82 -8.87 2.31
CA ILE A 87 1.84 -9.44 1.41
C ILE A 87 1.23 -10.57 0.59
N VAL A 88 0.46 -11.47 1.21
CA VAL A 88 -0.27 -12.53 0.50
C VAL A 88 -1.24 -11.93 -0.52
N ALA A 89 -2.02 -10.90 -0.14
CA ALA A 89 -2.94 -10.22 -1.06
C ALA A 89 -2.22 -9.62 -2.28
N LEU A 90 -1.05 -8.98 -2.06
CA LEU A 90 -0.23 -8.42 -3.14
C LEU A 90 0.37 -9.48 -4.06
N HIS A 91 0.82 -10.62 -3.54
CA HIS A 91 1.28 -11.75 -4.36
C HIS A 91 0.17 -12.24 -5.29
N HIS A 92 -1.04 -12.43 -4.75
CA HIS A 92 -2.19 -12.80 -5.58
C HIS A 92 -2.54 -11.73 -6.62
N GLN A 93 -2.46 -10.45 -6.26
CA GLN A 93 -2.68 -9.34 -7.21
C GLN A 93 -1.61 -9.31 -8.31
N ALA A 94 -0.36 -9.69 -7.99
CA ALA A 94 0.72 -9.85 -8.96
C ALA A 94 0.57 -11.10 -9.85
N GLY A 95 -0.38 -11.99 -9.54
CA GLY A 95 -0.56 -13.27 -10.21
C GLY A 95 0.36 -14.39 -9.70
N ASP A 96 1.04 -14.16 -8.58
CA ASP A 96 1.96 -15.12 -7.97
C ASP A 96 1.21 -16.09 -7.02
N PRO A 97 1.33 -17.41 -7.21
CA PRO A 97 0.66 -18.39 -6.37
C PRO A 97 1.41 -18.57 -5.04
N VAL A 98 0.97 -17.87 -4.00
CA VAL A 98 1.42 -18.07 -2.62
C VAL A 98 0.45 -18.99 -1.88
N ARG A 99 0.98 -19.83 -0.97
CA ARG A 99 0.16 -20.63 -0.06
C ARG A 99 0.25 -20.02 1.33
N ALA A 100 -0.88 -19.62 1.89
CA ALA A 100 -0.99 -19.22 3.29
C ALA A 100 -1.95 -20.14 4.07
N PRO A 101 -1.93 -20.10 5.42
CA PRO A 101 -2.99 -20.69 6.23
C PRO A 101 -4.35 -20.10 5.84
N GLN A 102 -5.42 -20.89 5.96
CA GLN A 102 -6.77 -20.48 5.52
C GLN A 102 -7.22 -19.15 6.13
N GLU A 103 -6.98 -18.91 7.41
CA GLU A 103 -7.31 -17.64 8.08
C GLU A 103 -6.58 -16.44 7.44
N THR A 104 -5.35 -16.63 6.98
CA THR A 104 -4.57 -15.59 6.28
C THR A 104 -5.11 -15.37 4.86
N GLU A 105 -5.51 -16.43 4.17
CA GLU A 105 -6.13 -16.37 2.83
C GLU A 105 -7.45 -15.59 2.86
N GLU A 106 -8.28 -15.79 3.89
CA GLU A 106 -9.55 -15.08 4.06
C GLU A 106 -9.30 -13.57 4.24
N VAL A 107 -8.39 -13.19 5.13
CA VAL A 107 -8.03 -11.77 5.33
C VAL A 107 -7.37 -11.19 4.07
N ALA A 108 -6.55 -11.96 3.37
CA ALA A 108 -5.93 -11.52 2.12
C ALA A 108 -6.99 -11.31 1.02
N ALA A 109 -8.04 -12.13 0.96
CA ALA A 109 -9.16 -11.94 0.05
C ALA A 109 -9.89 -10.62 0.31
N ASP A 110 -10.19 -10.32 1.58
CA ASP A 110 -10.82 -9.04 1.97
C ASP A 110 -9.93 -7.84 1.57
N ILE A 111 -8.61 -7.97 1.70
CA ILE A 111 -7.67 -6.91 1.28
C ILE A 111 -7.68 -6.73 -0.24
N ARG A 112 -7.73 -7.82 -1.02
CA ARG A 112 -7.84 -7.72 -2.49
C ARG A 112 -9.14 -7.07 -2.93
N ASP A 113 -10.24 -7.35 -2.25
CA ASP A 113 -11.51 -6.69 -2.54
C ASP A 113 -11.39 -5.17 -2.35
N ARG A 114 -10.64 -4.72 -1.34
CA ARG A 114 -10.31 -3.28 -1.18
C ARG A 114 -9.41 -2.71 -2.28
N PHE A 115 -8.50 -3.50 -2.85
CA PHE A 115 -7.70 -3.06 -4.00
C PHE A 115 -8.62 -2.78 -5.20
N ARG A 116 -9.53 -3.72 -5.50
CA ARG A 116 -10.51 -3.55 -6.57
C ARG A 116 -11.45 -2.37 -6.32
N GLU A 117 -11.98 -2.22 -5.11
CA GLU A 117 -12.82 -1.07 -4.77
C GLU A 117 -12.07 0.26 -4.94
N ALA A 118 -10.78 0.30 -4.60
CA ALA A 118 -9.96 1.49 -4.81
C ALA A 118 -9.73 1.80 -6.30
N GLU A 119 -9.49 0.78 -7.12
CA GLU A 119 -9.38 0.88 -8.58
C GLU A 119 -10.68 1.41 -9.20
N GLU A 120 -11.83 0.84 -8.83
CA GLU A 120 -13.15 1.27 -9.31
C GLU A 120 -13.44 2.73 -8.96
N ARG A 121 -13.11 3.16 -7.74
CA ARG A 121 -13.27 4.56 -7.32
C ARG A 121 -12.43 5.53 -8.14
N VAL A 122 -11.22 5.14 -8.52
CA VAL A 122 -10.38 5.96 -9.40
C VAL A 122 -10.99 6.03 -10.79
N SER A 123 -11.47 4.90 -11.34
CA SER A 123 -12.13 4.86 -12.65
C SER A 123 -13.35 5.78 -12.73
N CYS A 124 -14.26 5.74 -11.75
CA CYS A 124 -15.47 6.58 -11.76
C CYS A 124 -15.18 8.08 -11.72
N VAL A 125 -14.08 8.51 -11.09
CA VAL A 125 -13.69 9.93 -11.04
C VAL A 125 -13.20 10.41 -12.39
N VAL A 126 -12.49 9.56 -13.15
CA VAL A 126 -12.02 9.88 -14.50
C VAL A 126 -13.19 9.99 -15.46
N ASP A 127 -14.12 9.03 -15.44
CA ASP A 127 -15.31 9.06 -16.31
C ASP A 127 -16.21 10.28 -16.07
N SER A 128 -16.28 10.78 -14.83
CA SER A 128 -17.10 11.96 -14.49
C SER A 128 -16.47 13.30 -14.92
N LEU A 129 -15.18 13.31 -15.28
CA LEU A 129 -14.48 14.51 -15.76
C LEU A 129 -14.60 14.69 -17.27
N ASP A 130 -14.82 13.60 -18.01
CA ASP A 130 -15.00 13.63 -19.48
C ASP A 130 -16.42 14.09 -19.91
N ASP A 131 -17.41 14.03 -19.01
CA ASP A 131 -18.79 14.49 -19.28
C ASP A 131 -18.97 16.03 -19.24
N HIS A 132 -17.88 16.80 -19.10
CA HIS A 132 -17.91 18.26 -18.99
C HIS A 132 -17.18 19.04 -20.10
N GLU A 133 -16.78 18.39 -21.20
CA GLU A 133 -16.37 19.08 -22.44
C GLU A 133 -17.55 19.41 -23.39
#